data_AF-A0A4Y9XXP7-F1
#
_entry.id   AF-A0A4Y9XXP7-F1
#
_cell.length_a   1.000
_cell.length_b   1.000
_cell.length_c   1.000
_cell.angle_alpha   90.00
_cell.angle_beta   90.00
_cell.angle_gamma   90.00
#
_symmetry.space_group_name_H-M   'P 1'
#
loop_
_entity.id
_entity.type
_entity.pdbx_description
1 polymer ?
#
loop_
_entity_poly.entity_id
_entity_poly.type
_entity_poly.pdbx_seq_one_letter_code
_entity_poly.pdbx_strand_id
1 'polypeptide(L)'
;MLGDNPMQSEFACHAGLEAKFFCRMCWVKGKDGHQESLSAMVGGQRQPAETQKLSEDVLFKISTMQRQSDTTELHTNSGIKDRFLQFFLDKVAKMKKLSPFCDDEELIREAFKTVPLIPFSPIWHLKGLNPHAHTPVEILHVILLGIVKYFWRDAVDRLKEKELEILIIRLNSLDVSGIDPLVSALAVFVLYDLLPPNIIKAWAALGALVPLVQLEAAIDHFMKCTMEWTSCWFNKSKNHFLKHLQEHIWQFGPAVLFATFNAVIRQTVQLA
;
A
#
# COMPACT_ATOMS: atom_id res chain seq x y z
N MET A 1 -6.93 -5.68 -4.81
CA MET A 1 -6.06 -5.90 -3.64
C MET A 1 -4.55 -5.66 -3.87
N LEU A 2 -4.07 -5.29 -5.07
CA LEU A 2 -2.61 -5.24 -5.41
C LEU A 2 -1.91 -3.91 -5.06
N GLY A 3 -2.33 -3.30 -3.95
CA GLY A 3 -1.95 -1.92 -3.56
C GLY A 3 -0.70 -1.81 -2.71
N ASP A 4 -0.57 -2.74 -1.77
CA ASP A 4 0.42 -2.76 -0.70
C ASP A 4 1.46 -3.84 -0.99
N ASN A 5 2.71 -3.62 -0.61
CA ASN A 5 3.71 -4.69 -0.64
C ASN A 5 3.34 -5.67 0.48
N PRO A 6 2.84 -6.88 0.17
CA PRO A 6 2.26 -7.76 1.19
C PRO A 6 3.25 -8.09 2.30
N MET A 7 4.53 -8.24 1.95
CA MET A 7 5.61 -8.49 2.90
C MET A 7 5.82 -7.30 3.86
N GLN A 8 5.76 -6.06 3.37
CA GLN A 8 5.88 -4.88 4.23
C GLN A 8 4.65 -4.68 5.12
N SER A 9 3.46 -4.95 4.60
CA SER A 9 2.24 -4.96 5.42
C SER A 9 2.37 -5.98 6.55
N GLU A 10 2.93 -7.16 6.28
CA GLU A 10 3.15 -8.20 7.28
C GLU A 10 4.20 -7.79 8.32
N PHE A 11 5.33 -7.23 7.89
CA PHE A 11 6.36 -6.72 8.81
C PHE A 11 5.85 -5.60 9.72
N ALA A 12 4.98 -4.74 9.21
CA ALA A 12 4.35 -3.68 10.00
C ALA A 12 3.20 -4.18 10.88
N CYS A 13 2.91 -5.49 10.89
CA CYS A 13 1.71 -6.07 11.50
C CYS A 13 0.45 -5.31 11.08
N HIS A 14 0.35 -4.90 9.81
CA HIS A 14 -0.76 -4.13 9.28
C HIS A 14 -1.89 -5.06 8.80
N ALA A 15 -3.12 -4.74 9.20
CA ALA A 15 -4.31 -5.53 8.90
C ALA A 15 -4.73 -5.47 7.42
N GLY A 16 -4.19 -4.53 6.65
CA GLY A 16 -4.42 -4.39 5.21
C GLY A 16 -5.31 -3.21 4.85
N LEU A 17 -5.50 -3.02 3.55
CA LEU A 17 -6.09 -1.82 2.97
C LEU A 17 -7.60 -1.63 3.26
N GLU A 18 -8.26 -2.66 3.77
CA GLU A 18 -9.69 -2.61 4.13
C GLU A 18 -9.92 -2.21 5.58
N ALA A 19 -8.85 -2.12 6.38
CA ALA A 19 -8.94 -1.65 7.77
C ALA A 19 -9.35 -0.16 7.84
N LYS A 20 -9.95 0.25 8.98
CA LYS A 20 -10.28 1.66 9.20
C LYS A 20 -9.03 2.55 9.08
N PHE A 21 -7.92 2.07 9.62
CA PHE A 21 -6.59 2.66 9.46
C PHE A 21 -5.79 1.86 8.43
N PHE A 22 -5.98 2.19 7.16
CA PHE A 22 -5.51 1.43 6.00
C PHE A 22 -4.02 1.66 5.65
N CYS A 23 -3.36 2.61 6.30
CA CYS A 23 -1.95 2.88 6.08
C CYS A 23 -1.10 2.20 7.15
N ARG A 24 -0.08 1.48 6.70
CA ARG A 24 0.92 0.84 7.57
C ARG A 24 1.92 1.81 8.21
N MET A 25 2.00 3.05 7.72
CA MET A 25 3.02 4.04 8.12
C MET A 25 2.46 5.12 9.04
N CYS A 26 1.17 5.45 8.90
CA CYS A 26 0.52 6.47 9.72
C CYS A 26 -0.88 6.06 10.16
N TRP A 27 -1.40 6.79 11.15
CA TRP A 27 -2.73 6.66 11.71
C TRP A 27 -3.82 7.39 10.88
N VAL A 28 -3.69 7.43 9.55
CA VAL A 28 -4.77 7.98 8.70
C VAL A 28 -5.97 7.04 8.71
N LYS A 29 -7.18 7.61 8.78
CA LYS A 29 -8.44 6.86 8.71
C LYS A 29 -9.07 7.02 7.32
N GLY A 30 -9.61 5.93 6.76
CA GLY A 30 -10.25 5.91 5.44
C GLY A 30 -11.72 6.31 5.45
N LYS A 31 -12.61 5.31 5.53
CA LYS A 31 -14.07 5.46 5.30
C LYS A 31 -14.82 6.33 6.31
N ASP A 32 -14.29 6.51 7.51
CA ASP A 32 -14.94 7.28 8.59
C ASP A 32 -14.17 8.58 8.93
N GLY A 33 -13.20 8.99 8.12
CA GLY A 33 -12.43 10.21 8.32
C GLY A 33 -12.87 11.30 7.35
N HIS A 34 -13.31 12.45 7.85
CA HIS A 34 -13.45 13.64 7.00
C HIS A 34 -12.06 14.18 6.69
N GLN A 35 -11.62 14.05 5.43
CA GLN A 35 -10.40 14.69 4.95
C GLN A 35 -10.79 15.99 4.25
N GLU A 36 -10.63 17.12 4.95
CA GLU A 36 -10.99 18.45 4.44
C GLU A 36 -9.90 19.05 3.53
N SER A 37 -8.68 18.50 3.54
CA SER A 37 -7.55 19.01 2.77
C SER A 37 -6.55 17.90 2.37
N LEU A 38 -5.70 18.21 1.39
CA LEU A 38 -4.56 17.38 0.97
C LEU A 38 -3.53 17.13 2.10
N SER A 39 -3.43 18.04 3.07
CA SER A 39 -2.58 17.88 4.26
C SER A 39 -3.21 16.96 5.31
N ALA A 40 -4.54 16.93 5.41
CA ALA A 40 -5.27 15.98 6.27
C ALA A 40 -5.23 14.53 5.76
N MET A 41 -4.61 14.27 4.60
CA MET A 41 -4.44 12.94 4.04
C MET A 41 -3.33 12.12 4.71
N VAL A 42 -2.55 12.69 5.64
CA VAL A 42 -1.51 11.98 6.40
C VAL A 42 -1.83 12.05 7.89
N GLY A 43 -1.83 10.89 8.57
CA GLY A 43 -2.00 10.80 10.02
C GLY A 43 -0.67 10.89 10.76
N GLY A 44 -0.70 10.87 12.09
CA GLY A 44 0.52 10.72 12.90
C GLY A 44 1.26 9.42 12.55
N GLN A 45 2.59 9.46 12.50
CA GLN A 45 3.41 8.29 12.19
C GLN A 45 3.22 7.19 13.24
N ARG A 46 3.05 5.94 12.79
CA ARG A 46 2.94 4.78 13.68
C ARG A 46 4.29 4.46 14.30
N GLN A 47 4.30 4.15 15.60
CA GLN A 47 5.52 3.76 16.30
C GLN A 47 5.55 2.25 16.60
N PRO A 48 6.70 1.56 16.49
CA PRO A 48 6.82 0.15 16.83
C PRO A 48 6.30 -0.21 18.22
N ALA A 49 6.55 0.66 19.22
CA ALA A 49 6.09 0.46 20.58
C ALA A 49 4.55 0.45 20.70
N GLU A 50 3.85 1.29 19.93
CA GLU A 50 2.39 1.31 19.90
C GLU A 50 1.83 0.01 19.30
N THR A 51 2.46 -0.47 18.22
CA THR A 51 2.06 -1.72 17.56
C THR A 51 2.31 -2.94 18.44
N GLN A 52 3.45 -3.01 19.11
CA GLN A 52 3.77 -4.09 20.05
C GLN A 52 2.79 -4.12 21.22
N LYS A 53 2.51 -2.95 21.82
CA LYS A 53 1.53 -2.84 22.91
C LYS A 53 0.13 -3.32 22.47
N LEU A 54 -0.30 -3.00 21.26
CA LEU A 54 -1.58 -3.48 20.74
C LEU A 54 -1.60 -5.00 20.53
N SER A 55 -0.48 -5.60 20.12
CA SER A 55 -0.35 -7.07 20.05
C SER A 55 -0.38 -7.71 21.44
N GLU A 56 0.26 -7.09 22.44
CA GLU A 56 0.19 -7.51 23.84
C GLU A 56 -1.24 -7.43 24.38
N ASP A 57 -1.97 -6.34 24.09
CA ASP A 57 -3.36 -6.18 24.47
C ASP A 57 -4.24 -7.29 23.85
N VAL A 58 -4.00 -7.65 22.59
CA VAL A 58 -4.71 -8.77 21.93
C VAL A 58 -4.43 -10.09 22.63
N LEU A 59 -3.16 -10.38 22.96
CA LEU A 59 -2.78 -11.60 23.69
C LEU A 59 -3.42 -11.62 25.08
N PHE A 60 -3.39 -10.50 25.80
CA PHE A 60 -3.99 -10.35 27.12
C PHE A 60 -5.49 -10.63 27.09
N LYS A 61 -6.23 -10.02 26.16
CA LYS A 61 -7.68 -10.24 26.02
C LYS A 61 -8.03 -11.72 25.85
N ILE A 62 -7.26 -12.44 25.04
CA ILE A 62 -7.49 -13.87 24.80
C ILE A 62 -7.12 -14.71 26.03
N SER A 63 -6.04 -14.36 26.73
CA SER A 63 -5.67 -15.01 27.99
C SER A 63 -6.74 -14.83 29.07
N THR A 64 -7.46 -13.70 29.05
CA THR A 64 -8.59 -13.39 29.95
C THR A 64 -9.96 -13.85 29.42
N MET A 65 -9.99 -14.69 28.37
CA MET A 65 -11.22 -15.30 27.84
C MET A 65 -12.24 -14.30 27.28
N GLN A 66 -11.79 -13.12 26.84
CA GLN A 66 -12.68 -12.17 26.17
C GLN A 66 -13.17 -12.72 24.82
N ARG A 67 -14.28 -12.18 24.31
CA ARG A 67 -14.94 -12.71 23.12
C ARG A 67 -14.07 -12.47 21.88
N GLN A 68 -14.16 -13.37 20.90
CA GLN A 68 -13.50 -13.18 19.59
C GLN A 68 -13.92 -11.89 18.86
N SER A 69 -15.12 -11.38 19.15
CA SER A 69 -15.59 -10.07 18.69
C SER A 69 -14.66 -8.94 19.14
N ASP A 70 -14.11 -9.04 20.35
CA ASP A 70 -13.36 -7.97 21.01
C ASP A 70 -11.95 -7.84 20.40
N THR A 71 -11.38 -8.97 19.96
CA THR A 71 -10.14 -9.01 19.17
C THR A 71 -10.36 -8.49 17.75
N THR A 72 -11.48 -8.87 17.12
CA THR A 72 -11.84 -8.40 15.78
C THR A 72 -12.05 -6.88 15.76
N GLU A 73 -12.68 -6.35 16.80
CA GLU A 73 -12.86 -4.92 17.00
C GLU A 73 -11.52 -4.20 17.17
N LEU A 74 -10.59 -4.72 17.99
CA LEU A 74 -9.25 -4.15 18.13
C LEU A 74 -8.50 -4.09 16.80
N HIS A 75 -8.49 -5.17 16.02
CA HIS A 75 -7.87 -5.18 14.69
C HIS A 75 -8.51 -4.15 13.76
N THR A 76 -9.84 -4.04 13.79
CA THR A 76 -10.59 -3.10 12.95
C THR A 76 -10.32 -1.64 13.35
N ASN A 77 -10.29 -1.35 14.64
CA ASN A 77 -10.13 -0.01 15.19
C ASN A 77 -8.66 0.46 15.22
N SER A 78 -7.68 -0.44 15.17
CA SER A 78 -6.25 -0.07 15.10
C SER A 78 -5.65 -0.20 13.69
N GLY A 79 -6.24 -1.05 12.85
CA GLY A 79 -5.62 -1.49 11.60
C GLY A 79 -4.35 -2.33 11.81
N ILE A 80 -4.12 -2.85 13.02
CA ILE A 80 -2.98 -3.71 13.35
C ILE A 80 -3.47 -5.14 13.49
N LYS A 81 -2.74 -6.07 12.87
CA LYS A 81 -2.89 -7.51 12.97
C LYS A 81 -1.53 -8.19 12.85
N ASP A 82 -0.98 -8.61 13.99
CA ASP A 82 0.22 -9.45 14.02
C ASP A 82 -0.15 -10.88 13.58
N ARG A 83 0.27 -11.23 12.35
CA ARG A 83 -0.03 -12.55 11.77
C ARG A 83 0.72 -13.68 12.45
N PHE A 84 1.89 -13.40 13.02
CA PHE A 84 2.67 -14.38 13.76
C PHE A 84 1.95 -14.75 15.05
N LEU A 85 1.50 -13.74 15.81
CA LEU A 85 0.64 -13.95 16.98
C LEU A 85 -0.66 -14.67 16.58
N GLN A 86 -1.33 -14.20 15.52
CA GLN A 86 -2.59 -14.78 15.04
C GLN A 86 -2.50 -16.29 14.78
N PHE A 87 -1.38 -16.78 14.25
CA PHE A 87 -1.17 -18.22 14.00
C PHE A 87 -1.33 -19.05 15.29
N PHE A 88 -0.81 -18.58 16.42
CA PHE A 88 -0.95 -19.25 17.70
C PHE A 88 -2.36 -19.11 18.25
N LEU A 89 -2.96 -17.92 18.13
CA LEU A 89 -4.33 -17.66 18.57
C LEU A 89 -5.35 -18.55 17.83
N ASP A 90 -5.15 -18.76 16.52
CA ASP A 90 -6.00 -19.62 15.70
C ASP A 90 -5.92 -21.08 16.13
N LYS A 91 -4.74 -21.55 16.59
CA LYS A 91 -4.61 -22.88 17.18
C LYS A 91 -5.41 -23.01 18.48
N VAL A 92 -5.33 -22.01 19.36
CA VAL A 92 -6.13 -21.98 20.60
C VAL A 92 -7.62 -22.02 20.29
N ALA A 93 -8.07 -21.19 19.36
CA ALA A 93 -9.47 -21.16 18.93
C ALA A 93 -9.93 -22.49 18.31
N LYS A 94 -9.06 -23.17 17.56
CA LYS A 94 -9.34 -24.49 16.98
C LYS A 94 -9.47 -25.58 18.05
N MET A 95 -8.62 -25.57 19.07
CA MET A 95 -8.72 -26.50 20.20
C MET A 95 -10.03 -26.31 20.96
N LYS A 96 -10.43 -25.05 21.24
CA LYS A 96 -11.73 -24.75 21.87
C LYS A 96 -12.92 -25.28 21.07
N LYS A 97 -12.88 -25.20 19.74
CA LYS A 97 -13.92 -25.75 18.86
C LYS A 97 -14.01 -27.28 18.91
N LEU A 98 -12.88 -27.97 19.10
CA LEU A 98 -12.82 -29.44 19.17
C LEU A 98 -13.18 -29.98 20.56
N SER A 99 -13.04 -29.17 21.60
CA SER A 99 -13.30 -29.55 22.98
C SER A 99 -14.29 -28.58 23.67
N PRO A 100 -15.54 -28.47 23.18
CA PRO A 100 -16.50 -27.47 23.65
C PRO A 100 -16.98 -27.67 25.11
N PHE A 101 -16.71 -28.84 25.69
CA PHE A 101 -17.08 -29.19 27.07
C PHE A 101 -15.90 -29.18 28.05
N CYS A 102 -14.68 -28.85 27.58
CA CYS A 102 -13.50 -28.77 28.43
C CYS A 102 -13.57 -27.49 29.28
N ASP A 103 -13.03 -27.55 30.50
CA ASP A 103 -12.84 -26.35 31.29
C ASP A 103 -11.98 -25.35 30.52
N ASP A 104 -12.48 -24.13 30.51
CA ASP A 104 -12.07 -23.12 29.57
C ASP A 104 -10.68 -22.58 30.03
N GLU A 105 -10.35 -22.62 31.33
CA GLU A 105 -9.00 -22.32 31.86
C GLU A 105 -8.01 -23.45 31.58
N GLU A 106 -8.42 -24.71 31.74
CA GLU A 106 -7.57 -25.87 31.47
C GLU A 106 -7.17 -25.94 29.99
N LEU A 107 -8.13 -25.67 29.09
CA LEU A 107 -7.89 -25.60 27.64
C LEU A 107 -6.92 -24.48 27.28
N ILE A 108 -7.04 -23.31 27.91
CA ILE A 108 -6.09 -22.21 27.72
C ILE A 108 -4.72 -22.60 28.24
N ARG A 109 -4.59 -23.16 29.44
CA ARG A 109 -3.28 -23.59 29.98
C ARG A 109 -2.59 -24.58 29.06
N GLU A 110 -3.32 -25.56 28.53
CA GLU A 110 -2.76 -26.53 27.60
C GLU A 110 -2.37 -25.89 26.28
N ALA A 111 -3.23 -25.01 25.75
CA ALA A 111 -2.97 -24.30 24.50
C ALA A 111 -1.71 -23.42 24.59
N PHE A 112 -1.54 -22.71 25.71
CA PHE A 112 -0.41 -21.82 25.94
C PHE A 112 0.92 -22.56 26.11
N LYS A 113 0.94 -23.87 26.41
CA LYS A 113 2.18 -24.68 26.34
C LYS A 113 2.77 -24.74 24.93
N THR A 114 1.93 -24.58 23.90
CA THR A 114 2.37 -24.59 22.49
C THR A 114 2.77 -23.21 21.97
N VAL A 115 2.53 -22.16 22.77
CA VAL A 115 2.83 -20.77 22.44
C VAL A 115 4.25 -20.44 22.93
N PRO A 116 5.13 -19.88 22.08
CA PRO A 116 6.46 -19.51 22.52
C PRO A 116 6.40 -18.38 23.55
N LEU A 117 7.46 -18.26 24.37
CA LEU A 117 7.59 -17.18 25.37
C LEU A 117 7.41 -15.78 24.76
N ILE A 118 7.83 -15.60 23.51
CA ILE A 118 7.65 -14.36 22.75
C ILE A 118 6.82 -14.69 21.50
N PRO A 119 5.48 -14.60 21.57
CA PRO A 119 4.58 -14.97 20.48
C PRO A 119 4.27 -13.81 19.52
N PHE A 120 5.17 -12.84 19.41
CA PHE A 120 5.03 -11.68 18.55
C PHE A 120 5.92 -11.80 17.31
N SER A 121 5.60 -11.02 16.28
CA SER A 121 6.38 -11.00 15.04
C SER A 121 7.89 -10.84 15.33
N PRO A 122 8.76 -11.72 14.80
CA PRO A 122 10.21 -11.65 15.06
C PRO A 122 10.86 -10.35 14.59
N ILE A 123 10.18 -9.58 13.73
CA ILE A 123 10.63 -8.28 13.23
C ILE A 123 10.98 -7.31 14.37
N TRP A 124 10.30 -7.43 15.51
CA TRP A 124 10.47 -6.57 16.67
C TRP A 124 11.82 -6.78 17.38
N HIS A 125 12.50 -7.91 17.15
CA HIS A 125 13.83 -8.18 17.70
C HIS A 125 14.96 -7.52 16.89
N LEU A 126 14.67 -7.03 15.68
CA LEU A 126 15.67 -6.40 14.82
C LEU A 126 15.92 -4.96 15.28
N LYS A 127 17.02 -4.76 16.02
CA LYS A 127 17.43 -3.44 16.51
C LYS A 127 17.65 -2.49 15.33
N GLY A 128 17.06 -1.29 15.42
CA GLY A 128 17.21 -0.25 14.41
C GLY A 128 16.30 -0.39 13.19
N LEU A 129 15.44 -1.41 13.12
CA LEU A 129 14.43 -1.53 12.07
C LEU A 129 13.06 -1.02 12.58
N ASN A 130 12.51 0.00 11.93
CA ASN A 130 11.13 0.42 12.14
C ASN A 130 10.30 0.01 10.92
N PRO A 131 9.45 -1.04 10.99
CA PRO A 131 8.67 -1.49 9.83
C PRO A 131 7.59 -0.49 9.37
N HIS A 132 7.27 0.51 10.19
CA HIS A 132 6.33 1.58 9.83
C HIS A 132 6.99 2.71 9.04
N ALA A 133 8.32 2.85 9.11
CA ALA A 133 9.06 3.89 8.41
C ALA A 133 10.02 3.31 7.35
N HIS A 134 10.54 2.11 7.61
CA HIS A 134 11.60 1.51 6.82
C HIS A 134 11.01 0.55 5.78
N THR A 135 11.07 0.95 4.51
CA THR A 135 10.67 0.10 3.40
C THR A 135 11.89 -0.41 2.65
N PRO A 136 12.27 -1.69 2.82
CA PRO A 136 13.42 -2.27 2.11
C PRO A 136 13.17 -2.51 0.61
N VAL A 137 12.05 -2.01 0.04
CA VAL A 137 11.66 -2.23 -1.36
C VAL A 137 11.31 -0.90 -2.01
N GLU A 138 11.62 -0.82 -3.31
CA GLU A 138 11.44 0.28 -4.26
C GLU A 138 10.05 0.93 -4.21
N ILE A 139 9.85 1.88 -3.30
CA ILE A 139 8.55 2.53 -3.13
C ILE A 139 8.10 3.26 -4.40
N LEU A 140 9.05 3.84 -5.14
CA LEU A 140 8.74 4.56 -6.37
C LEU A 140 8.25 3.62 -7.46
N HIS A 141 8.93 2.51 -7.73
CA HIS A 141 8.47 1.56 -8.74
C HIS A 141 7.16 0.89 -8.38
N VAL A 142 6.97 0.44 -7.13
CA VAL A 142 5.74 -0.27 -6.73
C VAL A 142 4.51 0.65 -6.75
N ILE A 143 4.69 1.92 -6.38
CA ILE A 143 3.62 2.92 -6.40
C ILE A 143 3.37 3.41 -7.83
N LEU A 144 4.39 3.93 -8.52
CA LEU A 144 4.24 4.51 -9.85
C LEU A 144 3.81 3.47 -10.88
N LEU A 145 4.38 2.26 -10.90
CA LEU A 145 3.93 1.19 -11.81
C LEU A 145 2.46 0.83 -11.53
N GLY A 146 2.05 0.89 -10.26
CA GLY A 146 0.66 0.74 -9.87
C GLY A 146 -0.24 1.79 -10.50
N ILE A 147 0.11 3.07 -10.33
CA ILE A 147 -0.65 4.20 -10.84
C ILE A 147 -0.70 4.14 -12.37
N VAL A 148 0.47 4.00 -13.04
CA VAL A 148 0.60 3.89 -14.49
C VAL A 148 -0.25 2.75 -15.04
N LYS A 149 -0.21 1.55 -14.42
CA LYS A 149 -1.03 0.40 -14.84
C LYS A 149 -2.52 0.71 -14.82
N TYR A 150 -3.01 1.36 -13.76
CA TYR A 150 -4.43 1.68 -13.66
C TYR A 150 -4.83 2.85 -14.55
N PHE A 151 -3.98 3.87 -14.67
CA PHE A 151 -4.19 4.98 -15.60
C PHE A 151 -4.29 4.48 -17.03
N TRP A 152 -3.40 3.58 -17.46
CA TRP A 152 -3.46 2.97 -18.79
C TRP A 152 -4.74 2.16 -18.99
N ARG A 153 -5.13 1.35 -18.01
CA ARG A 153 -6.39 0.59 -18.08
C ARG A 153 -7.58 1.52 -18.27
N ASP A 154 -7.73 2.53 -17.42
CA ASP A 154 -8.86 3.47 -17.49
C ASP A 154 -8.82 4.32 -18.77
N ALA A 155 -7.63 4.69 -19.25
CA ALA A 155 -7.45 5.38 -20.53
C ALA A 155 -7.94 4.52 -21.69
N VAL A 156 -7.49 3.26 -21.78
CA VAL A 156 -7.86 2.32 -22.85
C VAL A 156 -9.35 1.96 -22.79
N ASP A 157 -9.91 1.73 -21.60
CA ASP A 157 -11.33 1.40 -21.39
C ASP A 157 -12.27 2.53 -21.87
N ARG A 158 -11.78 3.76 -22.02
CA ARG A 158 -12.56 4.91 -22.53
C ARG A 158 -12.56 5.04 -24.04
N LEU A 159 -11.62 4.42 -24.73
CA LEU A 159 -11.45 4.56 -26.18
C LEU A 159 -12.42 3.64 -26.92
N LYS A 160 -12.97 4.15 -28.02
CA LYS A 160 -13.74 3.35 -28.97
C LYS A 160 -12.81 2.62 -29.94
N GLU A 161 -13.35 1.66 -30.68
CA GLU A 161 -12.60 0.82 -31.63
C GLU A 161 -11.71 1.64 -32.59
N LYS A 162 -12.25 2.70 -33.21
CA LYS A 162 -11.46 3.59 -34.11
C LYS A 162 -10.34 4.35 -33.39
N GLU A 163 -10.57 4.75 -32.14
CA GLU A 163 -9.57 5.48 -31.34
C GLU A 163 -8.48 4.52 -30.84
N LEU A 164 -8.82 3.26 -30.56
CA LEU A 164 -7.89 2.20 -30.24
C LEU A 164 -6.96 1.88 -31.41
N GLU A 165 -7.48 1.83 -32.65
CA GLU A 165 -6.64 1.68 -33.85
C GLU A 165 -5.61 2.80 -33.96
N ILE A 166 -6.01 4.05 -33.73
CA ILE A 166 -5.11 5.21 -33.73
C ILE A 166 -4.04 5.06 -32.63
N LEU A 167 -4.44 4.64 -31.42
CA LEU A 167 -3.51 4.40 -30.32
C LEU A 167 -2.47 3.33 -30.67
N ILE A 168 -2.89 2.21 -31.27
CA ILE A 168 -1.98 1.13 -31.69
C ILE A 168 -0.96 1.65 -32.72
N ILE A 169 -1.41 2.41 -33.71
CA ILE A 169 -0.53 3.01 -34.72
C ILE A 169 0.51 3.93 -34.04
N ARG A 170 0.07 4.80 -33.13
CA ARG A 170 0.96 5.71 -32.40
C ARG A 170 1.99 4.95 -31.58
N LEU A 171 1.57 3.91 -30.86
CA LEU A 171 2.46 3.06 -30.08
C LEU A 171 3.50 2.36 -30.97
N ASN A 172 3.08 1.82 -32.12
CA ASN A 172 3.99 1.18 -33.07
C ASN A 172 4.95 2.16 -33.76
N SER A 173 4.57 3.44 -33.86
CA SER A 173 5.39 4.49 -34.46
C SER A 173 6.40 5.12 -33.49
N LEU A 174 6.30 4.82 -32.19
CA LEU A 174 7.21 5.36 -31.18
C LEU A 174 8.59 4.72 -31.30
N ASP A 175 9.59 5.53 -31.65
CA ASP A 175 10.98 5.15 -31.47
C ASP A 175 11.40 5.45 -30.01
N VAL A 176 11.69 4.38 -29.28
CA VAL A 176 12.17 4.45 -27.89
C VAL A 176 13.71 4.40 -27.81
N SER A 177 14.40 4.39 -28.93
CA SER A 177 15.86 4.37 -28.99
C SER A 177 16.45 5.62 -28.34
N GLY A 178 17.13 5.46 -27.20
CA GLY A 178 17.81 6.54 -26.49
C GLY A 178 16.96 7.31 -25.47
N ILE A 179 15.68 6.97 -25.31
CA ILE A 179 14.84 7.46 -24.22
C ILE A 179 14.71 6.31 -23.22
N ASP A 180 15.22 6.49 -21.99
CA ASP A 180 14.84 5.57 -20.91
C ASP A 180 13.32 5.73 -20.73
N PRO A 181 12.50 4.72 -21.11
CA PRO A 181 11.11 4.97 -21.47
C PRO A 181 10.33 5.19 -20.18
N LEU A 182 10.21 6.45 -19.83
CA LEU A 182 9.26 6.83 -18.83
C LEU A 182 7.87 6.74 -19.46
N VAL A 183 7.27 5.57 -19.31
CA VAL A 183 5.94 5.22 -19.81
C VAL A 183 4.91 6.32 -19.52
N SER A 184 5.03 7.02 -18.37
CA SER A 184 4.17 8.14 -18.01
C SER A 184 4.29 9.36 -18.93
N ALA A 185 5.50 9.70 -19.37
CA ALA A 185 5.72 10.83 -20.28
C ALA A 185 5.30 10.50 -21.71
N LEU A 186 5.52 9.26 -22.15
CA LEU A 186 5.08 8.77 -23.47
C LEU A 186 3.55 8.76 -23.61
N ALA A 187 2.83 8.46 -22.52
CA ALA A 187 1.37 8.43 -22.52
C ALA A 187 0.75 9.76 -22.96
N VAL A 188 1.34 10.90 -22.59
CA VAL A 188 0.86 12.23 -23.01
C VAL A 188 0.87 12.35 -24.54
N PHE A 189 1.95 11.90 -25.19
CA PHE A 189 2.11 12.01 -26.65
C PHE A 189 1.18 11.10 -27.43
N VAL A 190 0.89 9.91 -26.93
CA VAL A 190 0.05 8.96 -27.69
C VAL A 190 -1.44 9.15 -27.42
N LEU A 191 -1.82 9.81 -26.31
CA LEU A 191 -3.21 10.01 -25.91
C LEU A 191 -3.76 11.45 -26.11
N TYR A 192 -2.92 12.44 -26.45
CA TYR A 192 -3.23 13.89 -26.32
C TYR A 192 -4.57 14.39 -26.91
N ASP A 193 -5.07 13.76 -27.97
CA ASP A 193 -6.34 14.09 -28.65
C ASP A 193 -7.37 12.95 -28.58
N LEU A 194 -7.01 11.83 -27.95
CA LEU A 194 -7.89 10.67 -27.75
C LEU A 194 -8.67 10.74 -26.43
N LEU A 195 -8.22 11.59 -25.50
CA LEU A 195 -8.83 11.71 -24.17
C LEU A 195 -9.09 13.18 -23.79
N PRO A 196 -10.06 13.43 -22.90
CA PRO A 196 -10.31 14.76 -22.35
C PRO A 196 -9.07 15.44 -21.75
N PRO A 197 -8.94 16.78 -21.84
CA PRO A 197 -7.74 17.50 -21.39
C PRO A 197 -7.39 17.32 -19.91
N ASN A 198 -8.37 17.12 -19.03
CA ASN A 198 -8.13 16.85 -17.60
C ASN A 198 -7.41 15.51 -17.37
N ILE A 199 -7.69 14.50 -18.19
CA ILE A 199 -6.98 13.21 -18.15
C ILE A 199 -5.54 13.38 -18.61
N ILE A 200 -5.32 14.13 -19.71
CA ILE A 200 -3.99 14.41 -20.23
C ILE A 200 -3.15 15.22 -19.24
N LYS A 201 -3.76 16.20 -18.55
CA LYS A 201 -3.10 16.94 -17.46
C LYS A 201 -2.64 16.02 -16.33
N ALA A 202 -3.45 15.03 -15.94
CA ALA A 202 -3.06 14.06 -14.92
C ALA A 202 -1.88 13.19 -15.35
N TRP A 203 -1.84 12.76 -16.61
CA TRP A 203 -0.67 12.06 -17.19
C TRP A 203 0.59 12.93 -17.22
N ALA A 204 0.46 14.20 -17.61
CA ALA A 204 1.58 15.13 -17.61
C ALA A 204 2.13 15.36 -16.20
N ALA A 205 1.25 15.53 -15.20
CA ALA A 205 1.64 15.66 -13.81
C ALA A 205 2.30 14.38 -13.26
N LEU A 206 1.86 13.19 -13.72
CA LEU A 206 2.52 11.93 -13.39
C LEU A 206 3.93 11.83 -14.00
N GLY A 207 4.12 12.33 -15.23
CA GLY A 207 5.44 12.44 -15.85
C GLY A 207 6.38 13.37 -15.06
N ALA A 208 5.85 14.48 -14.54
CA ALA A 208 6.60 15.45 -13.74
C ALA A 208 7.03 14.92 -12.35
N LEU A 209 6.40 13.85 -11.84
CA LEU A 209 6.82 13.21 -10.58
C LEU A 209 8.16 12.47 -10.69
N VAL A 210 8.53 12.05 -11.90
CA VAL A 210 9.65 11.13 -12.10
C VAL A 210 11.02 11.79 -11.93
N PRO A 211 11.26 13.03 -12.40
CA PRO A 211 12.52 13.72 -12.13
C PRO A 211 12.85 13.87 -10.63
N LEU A 212 11.88 13.64 -9.72
CA LEU A 212 12.00 13.78 -8.26
C LEU A 212 12.47 15.18 -7.80
N VAL A 213 12.34 16.19 -8.67
CA VAL A 213 12.65 17.59 -8.36
C VAL A 213 11.40 18.25 -7.76
N GLN A 214 11.55 18.98 -6.65
CA GLN A 214 10.44 19.65 -5.95
C GLN A 214 9.27 18.70 -5.64
N LEU A 215 9.62 17.53 -5.10
CA LEU A 215 8.72 16.39 -4.96
C LEU A 215 7.38 16.70 -4.28
N GLU A 216 7.38 17.49 -3.20
CA GLU A 216 6.15 17.83 -2.48
C GLU A 216 5.15 18.58 -3.37
N ALA A 217 5.62 19.62 -4.05
CA ALA A 217 4.82 20.40 -4.98
C ALA A 217 4.36 19.56 -6.19
N ALA A 218 5.23 18.66 -6.69
CA ALA A 218 4.89 17.75 -7.78
C ALA A 218 3.81 16.73 -7.36
N ILE A 219 3.87 16.18 -6.14
CA ILE A 219 2.85 15.29 -5.58
C ILE A 219 1.53 16.03 -5.43
N ASP A 220 1.55 17.24 -4.87
CA ASP A 220 0.35 18.06 -4.73
C ASP A 220 -0.29 18.41 -6.07
N HIS A 221 0.52 18.79 -7.05
CA HIS A 221 0.06 19.05 -8.40
C HIS A 221 -0.55 17.80 -9.03
N PHE A 222 0.13 16.66 -8.96
CA PHE A 222 -0.37 15.38 -9.46
C PHE A 222 -1.69 14.98 -8.81
N MET A 223 -1.82 15.12 -7.48
CA MET A 223 -3.06 14.80 -6.79
C MET A 223 -4.21 15.70 -7.23
N LYS A 224 -3.98 17.01 -7.38
CA LYS A 224 -5.00 17.95 -7.89
C LYS A 224 -5.46 17.56 -9.30
N CYS A 225 -4.54 17.29 -10.23
CA CYS A 225 -4.89 16.86 -11.58
C CYS A 225 -5.62 15.50 -11.59
N THR A 226 -5.24 14.59 -10.69
CA THR A 226 -5.92 13.30 -10.54
C THR A 226 -7.35 13.45 -9.99
N MET A 227 -7.58 14.40 -9.07
CA MET A 227 -8.93 14.74 -8.62
C MET A 227 -9.79 15.34 -9.75
N GLU A 228 -9.20 16.18 -10.60
CA GLU A 228 -9.88 16.73 -11.79
C GLU A 228 -10.23 15.66 -12.83
N TRP A 229 -9.44 14.59 -12.93
CA TRP A 229 -9.84 13.40 -13.70
C TRP A 229 -11.01 12.71 -13.01
N THR A 230 -10.82 12.22 -11.79
CA THR A 230 -11.88 11.62 -10.97
C THR A 230 -11.42 11.40 -9.53
N SER A 231 -12.28 11.70 -8.56
CA SER A 231 -12.00 11.45 -7.14
C SER A 231 -11.90 9.95 -6.80
N CYS A 232 -12.41 9.05 -7.66
CA CYS A 232 -12.37 7.61 -7.39
C CYS A 232 -10.94 7.04 -7.33
N TRP A 233 -9.95 7.76 -7.89
CA TRP A 233 -8.54 7.44 -7.76
C TRP A 233 -8.07 7.39 -6.30
N PHE A 234 -8.67 8.20 -5.42
CA PHE A 234 -8.32 8.26 -3.99
C PHE A 234 -8.98 7.17 -3.16
N ASN A 235 -9.92 6.41 -3.73
CA ASN A 235 -10.44 5.18 -3.10
C ASN A 235 -9.36 4.07 -3.05
N LYS A 236 -8.23 4.26 -3.75
CA LYS A 236 -7.08 3.36 -3.71
C LYS A 236 -6.01 3.94 -2.79
N SER A 237 -5.47 3.10 -1.93
CA SER A 237 -4.40 3.46 -0.97
C SER A 237 -3.08 3.89 -1.61
N LYS A 238 -2.82 3.56 -2.89
CA LYS A 238 -1.57 3.91 -3.57
C LYS A 238 -1.35 5.43 -3.66
N ASN A 239 -2.40 6.21 -3.85
CA ASN A 239 -2.29 7.67 -3.88
C ASN A 239 -1.91 8.23 -2.51
N HIS A 240 -2.45 7.67 -1.42
CA HIS A 240 -2.02 8.04 -0.07
C HIS A 240 -0.52 7.77 0.15
N PHE A 241 0.01 6.64 -0.35
CA PHE A 241 1.42 6.33 -0.18
C PHE A 241 2.38 7.30 -0.90
N LEU A 242 1.94 8.04 -1.91
CA LEU A 242 2.75 9.11 -2.49
C LEU A 242 3.09 10.20 -1.47
N LYS A 243 2.21 10.47 -0.51
CA LYS A 243 2.47 11.47 0.54
C LYS A 243 3.60 11.08 1.50
N HIS A 244 3.90 9.79 1.59
CA HIS A 244 5.03 9.28 2.38
C HIS A 244 6.33 9.22 1.57
N LEU A 245 6.28 9.44 0.25
CA LEU A 245 7.45 9.27 -0.64
C LEU A 245 8.62 10.19 -0.27
N GLN A 246 8.33 11.41 0.19
CA GLN A 246 9.35 12.37 0.60
C GLN A 246 10.12 11.90 1.84
N GLU A 247 9.41 11.44 2.87
CA GLU A 247 10.03 10.89 4.08
C GLU A 247 10.92 9.69 3.73
N HIS A 248 10.48 8.86 2.78
CA HIS A 248 11.26 7.70 2.34
C HIS A 248 12.52 8.12 1.59
N ILE A 249 12.45 9.13 0.72
CA ILE A 249 13.63 9.62 0.01
C ILE A 249 14.62 10.27 0.97
N TRP A 250 14.16 10.96 2.01
CA TRP A 250 15.05 11.47 3.05
C TRP A 250 15.72 10.36 3.84
N GLN A 251 15.01 9.26 4.09
CA GLN A 251 15.53 8.18 4.92
C GLN A 251 16.45 7.21 4.17
N PHE A 252 16.13 6.89 2.92
CA PHE A 252 16.84 5.89 2.13
C PHE A 252 17.69 6.48 1.01
N GLY A 253 17.50 7.75 0.67
CA GLY A 253 18.09 8.40 -0.50
C GLY A 253 17.19 8.32 -1.73
N PRO A 254 17.62 8.90 -2.86
CA PRO A 254 16.83 8.97 -4.08
C PRO A 254 16.40 7.58 -4.56
N ALA A 255 15.12 7.43 -4.90
CA ALA A 255 14.56 6.16 -5.35
C ALA A 255 15.24 5.61 -6.63
N VAL A 256 15.92 6.47 -7.40
CA VAL A 256 16.77 6.09 -8.55
C VAL A 256 17.87 5.10 -8.16
N LEU A 257 18.42 5.18 -6.94
CA LEU A 257 19.48 4.27 -6.48
C LEU A 257 18.95 2.86 -6.14
N PHE A 258 17.66 2.75 -5.86
CA PHE A 258 17.00 1.49 -5.56
C PHE A 258 16.26 0.93 -6.76
N ALA A 259 16.18 1.68 -7.86
CA ALA A 259 15.41 1.34 -9.02
C ALA A 259 16.13 0.26 -9.86
N THR A 260 15.75 -1.01 -9.75
CA THR A 260 16.05 -1.99 -10.81
C THR A 260 15.15 -1.73 -12.02
N PHE A 261 15.50 -0.68 -12.79
CA PHE A 261 14.81 -0.20 -14.00
C PHE A 261 14.61 -1.26 -15.11
N ASN A 262 15.15 -2.47 -14.93
CA ASN A 262 15.28 -3.51 -15.96
C ASN A 262 14.12 -4.52 -16.06
N ALA A 263 13.18 -4.59 -15.11
CA ALA A 263 12.18 -5.66 -15.09
C ALA A 263 10.91 -5.38 -15.94
N VAL A 264 10.48 -4.11 -16.06
CA VAL A 264 9.19 -3.77 -16.70
C VAL A 264 9.27 -3.75 -18.23
N ILE A 265 10.39 -3.32 -18.80
CA ILE A 265 10.58 -3.31 -20.25
C ILE A 265 10.65 -4.74 -20.79
N ARG A 266 11.27 -5.69 -20.06
CA ARG A 266 11.34 -7.09 -20.50
C ARG A 266 9.97 -7.78 -20.52
N GLN A 267 9.04 -7.45 -19.62
CA GLN A 267 7.72 -8.07 -19.59
C GLN A 267 6.71 -7.45 -20.56
N THR A 268 6.85 -6.18 -20.90
CA THR A 268 5.88 -5.49 -21.77
C THR A 268 6.25 -5.66 -23.25
N VAL A 269 7.53 -5.81 -23.57
CA VAL A 269 8.02 -6.07 -24.93
C VAL A 269 7.93 -7.55 -25.33
N GLN A 270 7.82 -8.49 -24.38
CA GLN A 270 7.66 -9.93 -24.69
C GLN A 270 6.22 -10.38 -24.98
N LEU A 271 5.23 -9.47 -24.88
CA LEU A 271 3.82 -9.77 -25.13
C LEU A 271 3.21 -8.99 -26.31
N ALA A 272 4.06 -8.33 -27.11
CA ALA A 272 3.72 -7.74 -28.41
C ALA A 272 4.57 -8.42 -29.50
#